data_AF-A0A5K1H663-F1
#
_entry.id   AF-A0A5K1H663-F1
#
_cell.length_a   1.000
_cell.length_b   1.000
_cell.length_c   1.000
_cell.angle_alpha   90.00
_cell.angle_beta   90.00
_cell.angle_gamma   90.00
#
_symmetry.space_group_name_H-M   'P 1'
#
loop_
_entity.id
_entity.type
_entity.pdbx_description
1 polymer ?
#
loop_
_entity_poly.entity_id
_entity_poly.type
_entity_poly.pdbx_seq_one_letter_code
_entity_poly.pdbx_strand_id
1 'polypeptide(L)'
;MAGKVSAKADAYSYRILILEVFTGRKPTDEQFDGEFSLRQWVAEAFPVAISDVIDSHVLNESNTTPTERSAAMNELLVMIMEIGLSCSSVFPNERIDMKEVVVGLRRIRQKTRMMEG
;
A
#
# COMPACT_ATOMS: atom_id res chain seq x y z
N MET A 1 -8.59 -30.21 5.81
CA MET A 1 -8.66 -29.71 4.42
C MET A 1 -7.27 -29.21 4.04
N ALA A 2 -6.57 -29.90 3.13
CA ALA A 2 -5.26 -29.45 2.66
C ALA A 2 -5.49 -28.48 1.49
N GLY A 3 -5.23 -27.19 1.72
CA GLY A 3 -5.30 -26.17 0.68
C GLY A 3 -4.24 -26.43 -0.39
N LYS A 4 -4.67 -26.52 -1.64
CA LYS A 4 -3.78 -26.74 -2.79
C LYS A 4 -3.00 -25.44 -3.05
N VAL A 5 -1.75 -25.40 -2.61
CA VAL A 5 -0.81 -24.30 -2.91
C VAL A 5 -0.58 -24.26 -4.42
N SER A 6 -0.69 -23.09 -5.00
CA SER A 6 -0.52 -22.81 -6.43
C SER A 6 0.15 -21.46 -6.55
N ALA A 7 0.96 -21.23 -7.58
CA ALA A 7 1.54 -19.91 -7.84
C ALA A 7 0.47 -18.80 -7.94
N LYS A 8 -0.78 -19.14 -8.28
CA LYS A 8 -1.93 -18.22 -8.22
C LYS A 8 -2.42 -17.94 -6.79
N ALA A 9 -2.33 -18.92 -5.89
CA ALA A 9 -2.64 -18.77 -4.47
C ALA A 9 -1.55 -17.95 -3.75
N ASP A 10 -0.28 -18.18 -4.06
CA ASP A 10 0.83 -17.36 -3.53
C ASP A 10 0.73 -15.92 -4.03
N ALA A 11 0.34 -15.72 -5.29
CA ALA A 11 0.04 -14.39 -5.81
C ALA A 11 -1.13 -13.71 -5.08
N TYR A 12 -2.07 -14.45 -4.47
CA TYR A 12 -3.16 -13.87 -3.67
C TYR A 12 -2.68 -13.40 -2.29
N SER A 13 -1.79 -14.16 -1.65
CA SER A 13 -1.22 -13.83 -0.34
C SER A 13 -0.20 -12.68 -0.36
N TYR A 14 0.51 -12.48 -1.48
CA TYR A 14 1.45 -11.35 -1.62
C TYR A 14 0.79 -9.98 -1.82
N ARG A 15 -0.54 -9.90 -2.02
CA ARG A 15 -1.24 -8.68 -2.46
C ARG A 15 -1.65 -7.72 -1.34
N ILE A 16 -1.58 -8.13 -0.06
CA ILE A 16 -1.92 -7.24 1.06
C ILE A 16 -0.70 -6.68 1.81
N LEU A 17 0.48 -7.25 1.55
CA LEU A 17 1.73 -6.87 2.21
C LEU A 17 2.09 -5.39 2.05
N ILE A 18 1.76 -4.77 0.91
CA ILE A 18 1.99 -3.33 0.72
C ILE A 18 1.18 -2.53 1.74
N LEU A 19 -0.09 -2.88 1.94
CA LEU A 19 -0.93 -2.21 2.92
C LEU A 19 -0.40 -2.46 4.34
N GLU A 20 -0.03 -3.71 4.65
CA GLU A 20 0.51 -4.06 5.98
C GLU A 20 1.77 -3.29 6.32
N VAL A 21 2.75 -3.25 5.40
CA VAL A 21 4.05 -2.62 5.62
C VAL A 21 3.91 -1.12 5.87
N PHE A 22 3.07 -0.44 5.09
CA PHE A 22 2.96 1.02 5.17
C PHE A 22 2.00 1.51 6.26
N THR A 23 1.04 0.68 6.67
CA THR A 23 0.12 1.02 7.77
C THR A 23 0.60 0.53 9.13
N GLY A 24 1.55 -0.42 9.17
CA GLY A 24 1.97 -1.10 10.39
C GLY A 24 0.90 -2.03 10.97
N ARG A 25 -0.16 -2.32 10.22
CA ARG A 25 -1.31 -3.11 10.65
C ARG A 25 -1.34 -4.47 9.98
N LYS A 26 -1.91 -5.47 10.63
CA LYS A 26 -2.16 -6.79 10.04
C LYS A 26 -3.65 -6.91 9.66
N PRO A 27 -4.03 -7.63 8.59
CA PRO A 27 -5.42 -7.90 8.26
C PRO A 27 -6.14 -8.75 9.32
N THR A 28 -5.40 -9.27 10.29
CA THR A 28 -5.88 -10.09 11.42
C THR A 28 -5.90 -9.35 12.75
N ASP A 29 -5.55 -8.05 12.76
CA ASP A 29 -5.72 -7.22 13.95
C ASP A 29 -7.20 -7.17 14.33
N GLU A 30 -7.50 -7.14 15.64
CA GLU A 30 -8.87 -7.26 16.18
C GLU A 30 -9.87 -6.23 15.62
N GLN A 31 -9.38 -5.06 15.21
CA GLN A 31 -10.19 -4.01 14.61
C GLN A 31 -10.71 -4.34 13.21
N PHE A 32 -10.12 -5.35 12.56
CA PHE A 32 -10.56 -5.81 11.24
C PHE A 32 -11.31 -7.12 11.38
N ASP A 33 -12.64 -7.02 11.45
CA ASP A 33 -13.54 -8.16 11.46
C ASP A 33 -14.27 -8.27 10.11
N GLY A 34 -15.08 -9.32 9.94
CA GLY A 34 -15.58 -9.77 8.63
C GLY A 34 -16.17 -8.69 7.70
N GLU A 35 -16.71 -7.59 8.24
CA GLU A 35 -17.30 -6.50 7.44
C GLU A 35 -16.33 -5.33 7.19
N PHE A 36 -15.26 -5.20 7.98
CA PHE A 36 -14.29 -4.12 7.92
C PHE A 36 -12.86 -4.64 7.82
N SER A 37 -12.31 -4.60 6.60
CA SER A 37 -10.96 -5.05 6.30
C SER A 37 -9.94 -3.92 6.31
N LEU A 38 -8.65 -4.26 6.50
CA LEU A 38 -7.52 -3.35 6.30
C LEU A 38 -7.61 -2.59 4.96
N ARG A 39 -8.06 -3.27 3.90
CA ARG A 39 -8.25 -2.66 2.58
C ARG A 39 -9.34 -1.58 2.61
N GLN A 40 -10.49 -1.84 3.25
CA GLN A 40 -11.57 -0.86 3.35
C GLN A 40 -11.12 0.36 4.15
N TRP A 41 -10.45 0.16 5.28
CA TRP A 41 -9.90 1.25 6.08
C TRP A 41 -8.96 2.16 5.28
N VAL A 42 -8.03 1.58 4.51
CA VAL A 42 -7.13 2.35 3.62
C VAL A 42 -7.91 3.01 2.48
N ALA A 43 -8.89 2.34 1.89
CA ALA A 43 -9.69 2.88 0.79
C ALA A 43 -10.53 4.09 1.21
N GLU A 44 -11.03 4.11 2.45
CA GLU A 44 -11.79 5.25 2.99
C GLU A 44 -10.93 6.49 3.20
N ALA A 45 -9.66 6.32 3.55
CA ALA A 45 -8.70 7.40 3.69
C ALA A 45 -8.11 7.89 2.35
N PHE A 46 -8.17 7.05 1.31
CA PHE A 46 -7.52 7.32 0.03
C PHE A 46 -8.31 8.32 -0.86
N PRO A 47 -7.64 9.23 -1.58
CA PRO A 47 -6.22 9.60 -1.48
C PRO A 47 -5.95 10.73 -0.46
N VAL A 48 -6.99 11.42 0.00
CA VAL A 48 -6.87 12.74 0.67
C VAL A 48 -6.31 12.63 2.08
N ALA A 49 -6.78 11.65 2.85
CA ALA A 49 -6.43 11.44 4.24
C ALA A 49 -5.42 10.28 4.40
N ILE A 50 -4.64 9.98 3.36
CA ILE A 50 -3.79 8.78 3.37
C ILE A 50 -2.78 8.80 4.51
N SER A 51 -2.28 9.97 4.91
CA SER A 51 -1.37 10.16 6.05
C SER A 51 -1.92 9.59 7.35
N ASP A 52 -3.24 9.56 7.52
CA ASP A 52 -3.89 9.19 8.77
C ASP A 52 -3.88 7.67 9.01
N VAL A 53 -3.62 6.91 7.94
CA VAL A 53 -3.52 5.44 7.98
C VAL A 53 -2.09 4.94 7.85
N ILE A 54 -1.11 5.81 7.57
CA ILE A 54 0.31 5.46 7.49
C ILE A 54 0.91 5.31 8.88
N ASP A 55 1.77 4.30 9.05
CA ASP A 55 2.53 4.13 10.29
C ASP A 55 3.40 5.38 10.55
N SER A 56 3.30 5.94 11.75
CA SER A 56 4.09 7.10 12.18
C SER A 56 5.60 6.91 12.02
N HIS A 57 6.12 5.68 12.08
CA HIS A 57 7.53 5.38 11.84
C HIS A 57 7.92 5.61 10.37
N VAL A 58 7.02 5.33 9.42
CA VAL A 58 7.22 5.62 7.99
C VAL A 58 7.22 7.14 7.75
N LEU A 59 6.43 7.89 8.51
CA LEU A 59 6.38 9.37 8.41
C LEU A 59 7.57 10.05 9.11
N ASN A 60 8.02 9.51 10.25
CA ASN A 60 9.05 10.10 11.12
C ASN A 60 10.50 9.90 10.64
N GLU A 61 10.77 9.10 9.60
CA GLU A 61 12.13 8.99 9.05
C GLU A 61 12.63 10.29 8.37
N SER A 62 11.76 11.28 8.16
CA SER A 62 12.12 12.56 7.51
C SER A 62 12.29 13.72 8.50
N ASN A 63 13.44 13.80 9.17
CA ASN A 63 13.85 14.91 10.03
C ASN A 63 14.16 16.23 9.27
N THR A 64 13.34 16.66 8.30
CA THR A 64 13.68 17.81 7.44
C THR A 64 12.46 18.59 6.95
N THR A 65 12.66 19.91 6.84
CA THR A 65 11.72 21.02 6.65
C THR A 65 10.32 20.75 6.07
N PRO A 66 9.26 21.42 6.60
CA PRO A 66 7.95 20.78 6.78
C PRO A 66 6.97 20.76 5.59
N THR A 67 7.22 21.50 4.50
CA THR A 67 6.15 21.76 3.51
C THR A 67 6.31 21.03 2.17
N GLU A 68 7.42 21.21 1.45
CA GLU A 68 7.57 20.63 0.10
C GLU A 68 7.94 19.14 0.13
N ARG A 69 8.84 18.75 1.05
CA ARG A 69 9.21 17.34 1.28
C ARG A 69 8.02 16.52 1.78
N SER A 70 7.14 17.15 2.56
CA SER A 70 5.88 16.55 3.04
C SER A 70 4.89 16.29 1.89
N ALA A 71 4.72 17.26 0.98
CA ALA A 71 3.85 17.09 -0.18
C ALA A 71 4.33 15.99 -1.14
N ALA A 72 5.64 15.95 -1.42
CA ALA A 72 6.22 14.94 -2.30
C ALA A 72 6.21 13.54 -1.66
N MET A 73 6.40 13.44 -0.34
CA MET A 73 6.21 12.21 0.41
C MET A 73 4.75 11.73 0.36
N ASN A 74 3.79 12.64 0.58
CA ASN A 74 2.37 12.31 0.48
C ASN A 74 2.03 11.78 -0.94
N GLU A 75 2.56 12.41 -1.99
CA GLU A 75 2.38 11.92 -3.36
C GLU A 75 2.96 10.49 -3.55
N LEU A 76 4.12 10.19 -2.97
CA LEU A 76 4.67 8.82 -2.96
C LEU A 76 3.74 7.84 -2.25
N LEU A 77 3.25 8.20 -1.07
CA LEU A 77 2.35 7.37 -0.27
C LEU A 77 1.05 7.09 -1.03
N VAL A 78 0.46 8.09 -1.68
CA VAL A 78 -0.69 7.91 -2.56
C VAL A 78 -0.37 6.91 -3.67
N MET A 79 0.73 7.07 -4.41
CA MET A 79 1.08 6.13 -5.49
C MET A 79 1.31 4.69 -4.98
N ILE A 80 1.96 4.53 -3.83
CA ILE A 80 2.19 3.22 -3.22
C ILE A 80 0.87 2.57 -2.79
N MET A 81 -0.01 3.35 -2.17
CA MET A 81 -1.30 2.87 -1.68
C MET A 81 -2.27 2.58 -2.82
N GLU A 82 -2.22 3.33 -3.91
CA GLU A 82 -2.95 3.02 -5.14
C GLU A 82 -2.56 1.63 -5.67
N ILE A 83 -1.25 1.32 -5.73
CA ILE A 83 -0.78 -0.03 -6.10
C ILE A 83 -1.30 -1.08 -5.12
N GLY A 84 -1.23 -0.82 -3.82
CA GLY A 84 -1.72 -1.72 -2.77
C GLY A 84 -3.23 -2.01 -2.87
N LEU A 85 -4.05 -0.99 -3.09
CA LEU A 85 -5.50 -1.12 -3.25
C LEU A 85 -5.88 -1.85 -4.54
N SER A 86 -5.15 -1.59 -5.61
CA SER A 86 -5.42 -2.16 -6.93
C SER A 86 -4.96 -3.62 -7.01
N CYS A 87 -3.84 -3.98 -6.36
CA CYS A 87 -3.40 -5.37 -6.33
C CYS A 87 -4.28 -6.23 -5.39
N SER A 88 -4.89 -5.63 -4.36
CA SER A 88 -5.74 -6.28 -3.36
C SER A 88 -7.25 -6.28 -3.66
N SER A 89 -7.68 -5.90 -4.88
CA SER A 89 -9.13 -5.91 -5.21
C SER A 89 -9.76 -7.28 -4.92
N VAL A 90 -10.97 -7.26 -4.36
CA VAL A 90 -11.76 -8.47 -4.09
C VAL A 90 -12.08 -9.18 -5.42
N PHE A 91 -12.32 -8.41 -6.48
CA PHE A 91 -12.67 -8.91 -7.80
C PHE A 91 -11.42 -9.29 -8.61
N PRO A 92 -11.23 -10.57 -8.99
CA PRO A 92 -10.01 -11.03 -9.66
C PRO A 92 -9.68 -10.30 -10.97
N ASN A 93 -10.69 -9.84 -11.69
CA ASN A 93 -10.58 -9.11 -12.96
C ASN A 93 -10.18 -7.64 -12.81
N GLU A 94 -10.37 -7.04 -11.64
CA GLU A 94 -9.94 -5.67 -11.35
C GLU A 94 -8.51 -5.61 -10.81
N ARG A 95 -7.96 -6.77 -10.43
CA ARG A 95 -6.61 -6.81 -9.89
C ARG A 95 -5.59 -6.54 -10.99
N ILE A 96 -4.67 -5.63 -10.73
CA ILE A 96 -3.61 -5.32 -11.69
C ILE A 96 -2.67 -6.52 -11.86
N ASP A 97 -2.11 -6.66 -13.06
CA ASP A 97 -1.12 -7.69 -13.37
C ASP A 97 0.20 -7.40 -12.63
N MET A 98 0.94 -8.43 -12.21
CA MET A 98 2.21 -8.24 -11.51
C MET A 98 3.24 -7.47 -12.35
N LYS A 99 3.17 -7.52 -13.68
CA LYS A 99 3.99 -6.67 -14.56
C LYS A 99 3.69 -5.19 -14.35
N GLU A 100 2.40 -4.83 -14.23
CA GLU A 100 1.96 -3.45 -13.96
C GLU A 100 2.37 -3.00 -12.56
N VAL A 101 2.28 -3.89 -11.55
CA VAL A 101 2.83 -3.62 -10.20
C VAL A 101 4.30 -3.24 -10.29
N VAL A 102 5.10 -4.05 -11.01
CA VAL A 102 6.54 -3.80 -11.16
C VAL A 102 6.81 -2.49 -11.89
N VAL A 103 6.03 -2.14 -12.91
CA VAL A 103 6.14 -0.84 -13.60
C VAL A 103 5.84 0.31 -12.64
N GLY A 104 4.75 0.24 -11.87
CA GLY A 104 4.39 1.24 -10.87
C GLY A 104 5.48 1.42 -9.80
N LEU A 105 5.98 0.33 -9.23
CA LEU A 105 7.06 0.38 -8.23
C LEU A 105 8.36 0.96 -8.80
N ARG A 106 8.70 0.68 -10.07
CA ARG A 106 9.86 1.30 -10.74
C ARG A 106 9.69 2.80 -10.88
N ARG A 107 8.48 3.27 -11.21
CA ARG A 107 8.15 4.70 -11.31
C ARG A 107 8.31 5.40 -9.96
N ILE A 108 7.76 4.81 -8.89
CA ILE A 108 7.90 5.31 -7.52
C ILE A 108 9.39 5.42 -7.16
N ARG A 109 10.17 4.34 -7.34
CA ARG A 109 11.62 4.31 -7.06
C ARG A 109 12.38 5.38 -7.83
N GLN A 110 12.04 5.62 -9.09
CA GLN A 110 12.68 6.67 -9.89
C GLN A 110 12.38 8.06 -9.31
N LYS A 111 11.14 8.31 -8.88
CA LYS A 111 10.74 9.57 -8.25
C LYS A 111 11.45 9.77 -6.90
N THR A 112 11.57 8.74 -6.07
CA THR A 112 12.31 8.81 -4.80
C THR A 112 13.77 9.23 -5.01
N ARG A 113 14.45 8.65 -6.00
CA ARG A 113 15.83 9.02 -6.36
C ARG A 113 15.99 10.47 -6.81
N MET A 114 14.96 11.06 -7.40
CA MET A 114 14.97 12.48 -7.81
C MET A 114 14.84 13.43 -6.62
N MET A 115 14.33 12.96 -5.47
CA MET A 115 14.18 13.78 -4.26
C MET A 115 15.40 13.73 -3.33
N GLU A 116 16.27 12.74 -3.50
CA GLU A 116 17.53 12.59 -2.78
C GLU A 116 18.72 13.30 -3.46
N GLY A 117 18.50 13.83 -4.67
CA GLY A 117 19.50 14.55 -5.48
C GLY A 117 19.63 16.02 -5.14
#